data_AF-A0A948VIQ8-F1
#
_entry.id   AF-A0A948VIQ8-F1
#
_cell.length_a   1.000
_cell.length_b   1.000
_cell.length_c   1.000
_cell.angle_alpha   90.00
_cell.angle_beta   90.00
_cell.angle_gamma   90.00
#
_symmetry.space_group_name_H-M   'P 1'
#
loop_
_entity.id
_entity.type
_entity.pdbx_description
1 polymer ?
#
loop_
_entity_poly.entity_id
_entity_poly.type
_entity_poly.pdbx_seq_one_letter_code
_entity_poly.pdbx_strand_id
1 'polypeptide(L)'
;MLLEELYQIVKQGSELPIEFWKDDLNSKKNELIQSLQKLSDKLDDKTNTKKQIDILINTLKQDKINELSLAKNLAFVPNVFTNTADAKIQKLLNDYQIKLKTFLISAQLSNSANESREKLKENLSIEQQIEYDKDLYSKTGMFYCLEYYLTLYKKITDSKTEQEKKFFIETDEVDVGIAKLPGLWLDFYKNEVLEKFIYLILNDSERIKLLKAYFSTKNIFMGIQKSCINNEPCKFIYNPTSLTNANDSLRQLIVSMIQSFQHMGINNLGSQFLTPYGEKPLLSDLIKVI
;
A
#
# COMPACT_ATOMS: atom_id res chain seq x y z
N MET A 1 10.94 -22.82 9.11
CA MET A 1 11.86 -22.37 10.19
C MET A 1 11.27 -21.11 10.80
N LEU A 2 11.34 -20.91 12.13
CA LEU A 2 10.72 -19.73 12.79
C LEU A 2 11.09 -18.39 12.15
N LEU A 3 12.36 -18.20 11.75
CA LEU A 3 12.78 -16.97 11.05
C LEU A 3 12.10 -16.81 9.68
N GLU A 4 11.84 -17.89 8.95
CA GLU A 4 11.11 -17.83 7.67
C GLU A 4 9.64 -17.46 7.90
N GLU A 5 9.00 -18.01 8.94
CA GLU A 5 7.62 -17.69 9.32
C GLU A 5 7.49 -16.21 9.71
N LEU A 6 8.41 -15.72 10.55
CA LEU A 6 8.47 -14.30 10.95
C LEU A 6 8.78 -13.41 9.74
N TYR A 7 9.65 -13.85 8.83
CA TYR A 7 9.91 -13.15 7.59
C TYR A 7 8.67 -13.03 6.71
N GLN A 8 7.83 -14.07 6.61
CA GLN A 8 6.58 -13.96 5.85
C GLN A 8 5.65 -12.89 6.41
N ILE A 9 5.55 -12.78 7.74
CA ILE A 9 4.74 -11.74 8.40
C ILE A 9 5.31 -10.35 8.10
N VAL A 10 6.61 -10.16 8.28
CA VAL A 10 7.28 -8.90 8.00
C VAL A 10 7.16 -8.50 6.53
N LYS A 11 7.29 -9.48 5.63
CA LYS A 11 7.10 -9.29 4.19
C LYS A 11 5.67 -8.85 3.88
N GLN A 12 4.66 -9.55 4.39
CA GLN A 12 3.25 -9.18 4.20
C GLN A 12 2.96 -7.77 4.73
N GLY A 13 3.38 -7.46 5.96
CA GLY A 13 3.20 -6.13 6.56
C GLY A 13 3.94 -5.01 5.84
N SER A 14 5.03 -5.32 5.13
CA SER A 14 5.72 -4.34 4.28
C SER A 14 4.99 -4.03 2.97
N GLU A 15 4.06 -4.90 2.57
CA GLU A 15 3.37 -4.86 1.28
C GLU A 15 1.93 -4.35 1.45
N LEU A 16 1.25 -4.76 2.51
CA LEU A 16 -0.18 -4.57 2.75
C LEU A 16 -0.50 -4.17 4.21
N PRO A 17 -1.50 -3.32 4.45
CA PRO A 17 -2.08 -3.11 5.77
C PRO A 17 -2.65 -4.41 6.36
N ILE A 18 -2.53 -4.57 7.68
CA ILE A 18 -2.95 -5.79 8.40
C ILE A 18 -4.39 -6.21 8.13
N GLU A 19 -5.30 -5.26 7.83
CA GLU A 19 -6.69 -5.57 7.53
C GLU A 19 -6.89 -6.50 6.32
N PHE A 20 -5.91 -6.55 5.40
CA PHE A 20 -5.96 -7.37 4.20
C PHE A 20 -5.30 -8.75 4.32
N TRP A 21 -4.53 -8.99 5.39
CA TRP A 21 -3.83 -10.26 5.60
C TRP A 21 -3.96 -10.79 7.04
N LYS A 22 -4.84 -10.17 7.85
CA LYS A 22 -5.17 -10.63 9.21
C LYS A 22 -5.68 -12.08 9.24
N ASP A 23 -6.41 -12.52 8.22
CA ASP A 23 -6.97 -13.87 8.17
C ASP A 23 -5.86 -14.91 7.97
N ASP A 24 -4.89 -14.61 7.09
CA ASP A 24 -3.68 -15.40 6.92
C ASP A 24 -2.86 -15.46 8.22
N LEU A 25 -2.68 -14.32 8.90
CA LEU A 25 -2.00 -14.25 10.19
C LEU A 25 -2.73 -15.08 11.25
N ASN A 26 -4.04 -14.94 11.35
CA ASN A 26 -4.87 -15.66 12.32
C ASN A 26 -4.84 -17.18 12.10
N SER A 27 -4.77 -17.63 10.85
CA SER A 27 -4.66 -19.05 10.52
C SER A 27 -3.35 -19.70 11.00
N LYS A 28 -2.27 -18.90 11.09
CA LYS A 28 -0.91 -19.34 11.47
C LYS A 28 -0.52 -18.98 12.90
N LYS A 29 -1.28 -18.10 13.54
CA LYS A 29 -1.05 -17.50 14.86
C LYS A 29 -0.69 -18.53 15.93
N ASN A 30 -1.43 -19.63 16.05
CA ASN A 30 -1.23 -20.60 17.12
C ASN A 30 0.10 -21.35 17.00
N GLU A 31 0.45 -21.78 15.79
CA GLU A 31 1.72 -22.45 15.51
C GLU A 31 2.89 -21.49 15.77
N LEU A 32 2.78 -20.24 15.29
CA LEU A 32 3.79 -19.22 15.52
C LEU A 32 3.99 -18.91 17.00
N ILE A 33 2.91 -18.78 17.76
CA ILE A 33 2.96 -18.57 19.21
C ILE A 33 3.70 -19.72 19.90
N GLN A 34 3.41 -20.97 19.53
CA GLN A 34 4.10 -22.13 20.10
C GLN A 34 5.59 -22.14 19.76
N SER A 35 5.96 -21.81 18.52
CA SER A 35 7.35 -21.71 18.09
C SER A 35 8.10 -20.59 18.82
N LEU A 36 7.47 -19.43 19.03
CA LEU A 36 8.02 -18.32 19.80
C LEU A 36 8.14 -18.66 21.30
N GLN A 37 7.18 -19.40 21.87
CA GLN A 37 7.25 -19.88 23.26
C GLN A 37 8.45 -20.81 23.46
N LYS A 38 8.61 -21.82 22.59
CA LYS A 38 9.78 -22.72 22.62
C LYS A 38 11.11 -21.99 22.50
N LEU A 39 11.13 -20.87 21.78
CA LEU A 39 12.31 -20.00 21.70
C LEU A 39 12.51 -19.21 22.99
N SER A 40 11.45 -18.59 23.53
CA SER A 40 11.48 -17.83 24.78
C SER A 40 11.95 -18.66 25.97
N ASP A 41 11.50 -19.93 26.05
CA ASP A 41 11.87 -20.88 27.11
C ASP A 41 13.37 -21.22 27.12
N LYS A 42 14.06 -21.05 25.98
CA LYS A 42 15.50 -21.30 25.84
C LYS A 42 16.37 -20.07 26.17
N LEU A 43 15.76 -18.91 26.36
CA LEU A 43 16.47 -17.67 26.67
C LEU A 43 16.51 -17.41 28.18
N ASP A 44 17.57 -16.79 28.64
CA ASP A 44 17.72 -16.35 30.04
C ASP A 44 16.68 -15.27 30.39
N ASP A 45 15.98 -15.49 31.51
CA ASP A 45 14.94 -14.64 32.11
C ASP A 45 15.34 -13.17 32.26
N LYS A 46 16.63 -12.89 32.42
CA LYS A 46 17.14 -11.53 32.62
C LYS A 46 17.39 -10.77 31.32
N THR A 47 17.32 -11.42 30.16
CA THR A 47 17.67 -10.79 28.88
C THR A 47 16.54 -9.89 28.36
N ASN A 48 16.90 -8.73 27.80
CA ASN A 48 15.94 -7.89 27.09
C ASN A 48 15.31 -8.65 25.91
N THR A 49 16.07 -9.52 25.23
CA THR A 49 15.60 -10.34 24.12
C THR A 49 14.40 -11.21 24.50
N LYS A 50 14.45 -11.91 25.65
CA LYS A 50 13.31 -12.72 26.12
C LYS A 50 12.06 -11.87 26.34
N LYS A 51 12.21 -10.76 27.08
CA LYS A 51 11.10 -9.82 27.33
C LYS A 51 10.42 -9.37 26.04
N GLN A 52 11.18 -9.06 24.99
CA GLN A 52 10.62 -8.62 23.71
C GLN A 52 9.90 -9.75 22.97
N ILE A 53 10.39 -10.99 23.06
CA ILE A 53 9.68 -12.16 22.51
C ILE A 53 8.37 -12.40 23.25
N ASP A 54 8.35 -12.28 24.58
CA ASP A 54 7.12 -12.43 25.37
C ASP A 54 6.08 -11.35 25.02
N ILE A 55 6.53 -10.10 24.79
CA ILE A 55 5.66 -9.02 24.32
C ILE A 55 5.12 -9.32 22.91
N LEU A 56 5.94 -9.87 22.01
CA LEU A 56 5.49 -10.30 20.67
C LEU A 56 4.43 -11.41 20.78
N ILE A 57 4.66 -12.42 21.61
CA ILE A 57 3.68 -13.49 21.89
C ILE A 57 2.37 -12.91 22.38
N ASN A 58 2.41 -11.98 23.33
CA ASN A 58 1.22 -11.34 23.87
C ASN A 58 0.49 -10.50 22.81
N THR A 59 1.21 -9.83 21.92
CA THR A 59 0.63 -9.09 20.80
C THR A 59 -0.12 -10.03 19.84
N LEU A 60 0.48 -11.17 19.50
CA LEU A 60 -0.15 -12.17 18.64
C LEU A 60 -1.39 -12.82 19.30
N LYS A 61 -1.45 -12.88 20.63
CA LYS A 61 -2.61 -13.41 21.36
C LYS A 61 -3.84 -12.50 21.31
N GLN A 62 -3.67 -11.19 21.12
CA GLN A 62 -4.77 -10.23 21.07
C GLN A 62 -5.81 -10.61 20.00
N ASP A 63 -7.08 -10.33 20.26
CA ASP A 63 -8.17 -10.53 19.31
C ASP A 63 -8.11 -9.52 18.15
N LYS A 64 -7.73 -8.28 18.48
CA LYS A 64 -7.47 -7.22 17.52
C LYS A 64 -5.99 -6.83 17.61
N ILE A 65 -5.20 -7.36 16.68
CA ILE A 65 -3.76 -7.11 16.62
C ILE A 65 -3.53 -5.66 16.17
N ASN A 66 -2.82 -4.88 17.00
CA ASN A 66 -2.36 -3.56 16.61
C ASN A 66 -1.13 -3.70 15.68
N GLU A 67 -1.27 -3.21 14.44
CA GLU A 67 -0.24 -3.32 13.40
C GLU A 67 1.09 -2.69 13.79
N LEU A 68 1.06 -1.49 14.39
CA LEU A 68 2.25 -0.78 14.84
C LEU A 68 2.94 -1.50 16.00
N SER A 69 2.17 -2.03 16.96
CA SER A 69 2.70 -2.87 18.04
C SER A 69 3.35 -4.13 17.48
N LEU A 70 2.69 -4.81 16.52
CA LEU A 70 3.25 -5.99 15.87
C LEU A 70 4.59 -5.67 15.18
N ALA A 71 4.64 -4.62 14.35
CA ALA A 71 5.86 -4.21 13.67
C ALA A 71 6.99 -3.83 14.65
N LYS A 72 6.69 -3.09 15.73
CA LYS A 72 7.66 -2.74 16.78
C LYS A 72 8.22 -3.98 17.48
N ASN A 73 7.37 -4.95 17.80
CA ASN A 73 7.80 -6.15 18.51
C ASN A 73 8.61 -7.09 17.61
N LEU A 74 8.28 -7.17 16.32
CA LEU A 74 9.06 -7.89 15.31
C LEU A 74 10.46 -7.28 15.11
N ALA A 75 10.67 -6.03 15.49
CA ALA A 75 11.97 -5.37 15.35
C ALA A 75 13.07 -5.92 16.24
N PHE A 76 12.72 -6.65 17.30
CA PHE A 76 13.68 -7.26 18.22
C PHE A 76 14.10 -8.67 17.81
N VAL A 77 13.35 -9.31 16.90
CA VAL A 77 13.60 -10.68 16.42
C VAL A 77 15.00 -10.87 15.84
N PRO A 78 15.56 -9.96 15.02
CA PRO A 78 16.88 -10.16 14.42
C PRO A 78 17.98 -10.41 15.46
N ASN A 79 17.88 -9.80 16.65
CA ASN A 79 18.86 -9.93 17.74
C ASN A 79 18.99 -11.37 18.29
N VAL A 80 18.01 -12.24 18.00
CA VAL A 80 18.04 -13.65 18.37
C VAL A 80 18.94 -14.46 17.43
N PHE A 81 19.08 -14.02 16.18
CA PHE A 81 19.70 -14.79 15.10
C PHE A 81 21.05 -14.19 14.64
N THR A 82 21.51 -13.09 15.26
CA THR A 82 22.72 -12.33 14.85
C THR A 82 24.02 -13.13 14.86
N ASN A 83 24.14 -14.15 15.72
CA ASN A 83 25.38 -14.93 15.88
C ASN A 83 25.50 -16.13 14.93
N THR A 84 24.62 -16.28 13.95
CA THR A 84 24.69 -17.43 13.03
C THR A 84 25.69 -17.20 11.89
N ALA A 85 26.60 -18.15 11.65
CA ALA A 85 27.56 -18.04 10.54
C ALA A 85 27.01 -18.49 9.18
N ASP A 86 25.76 -18.99 9.14
CA ASP A 86 25.14 -19.49 7.91
C ASP A 86 24.79 -18.34 6.95
N ALA A 87 25.40 -18.35 5.76
CA ALA A 87 25.21 -17.33 4.73
C ALA A 87 23.76 -17.19 4.23
N LYS A 88 22.99 -18.29 4.17
CA LYS A 88 21.58 -18.24 3.78
C LYS A 88 20.75 -17.56 4.86
N ILE A 89 21.04 -17.85 6.13
CA ILE A 89 20.35 -17.21 7.25
C ILE A 89 20.71 -15.73 7.32
N GLN A 90 21.98 -15.37 7.11
CA GLN A 90 22.42 -13.96 7.07
C GLN A 90 21.71 -13.18 5.94
N LYS A 91 21.57 -13.78 4.75
CA LYS A 91 20.78 -13.18 3.67
C LYS A 91 19.32 -12.97 4.06
N LEU A 92 18.67 -14.00 4.63
CA LEU A 92 17.28 -13.92 5.09
C LEU A 92 17.10 -12.85 6.19
N LEU A 93 18.06 -12.71 7.10
CA LEU A 93 18.06 -11.66 8.13
C LEU A 93 18.17 -10.26 7.54
N ASN A 94 19.04 -10.07 6.54
CA ASN A 94 19.15 -8.79 5.86
C ASN A 94 17.84 -8.42 5.13
N ASP A 95 17.27 -9.38 4.39
CA ASP A 95 15.98 -9.20 3.72
C ASP A 95 14.86 -8.90 4.74
N TYR A 96 14.85 -9.59 5.88
CA TYR A 96 13.95 -9.34 6.99
C TYR A 96 14.07 -7.91 7.52
N GLN A 97 15.28 -7.42 7.79
CA GLN A 97 15.51 -6.08 8.32
C GLN A 97 15.05 -4.98 7.35
N ILE A 98 15.30 -5.15 6.05
CA ILE A 98 14.85 -4.22 5.01
C ILE A 98 13.32 -4.16 5.00
N LYS A 99 12.64 -5.32 4.96
CA LYS A 99 11.18 -5.40 4.93
C LYS A 99 10.55 -4.89 6.22
N LEU A 100 11.18 -5.15 7.37
CA LEU A 100 10.73 -4.66 8.67
C LEU A 100 10.76 -3.13 8.75
N LYS A 101 11.79 -2.48 8.20
CA LYS A 101 11.84 -1.02 8.15
C LYS A 101 10.66 -0.46 7.36
N THR A 102 10.35 -1.05 6.21
CA THR A 102 9.17 -0.68 5.41
C THR A 102 7.87 -0.91 6.19
N PHE A 103 7.73 -2.07 6.84
CA PHE A 103 6.54 -2.38 7.65
C PHE A 103 6.35 -1.36 8.78
N LEU A 104 7.40 -1.02 9.52
CA LEU A 104 7.34 -0.01 10.58
C LEU A 104 6.87 1.36 10.07
N ILE A 105 7.40 1.82 8.93
CA ILE A 105 7.01 3.10 8.33
C ILE A 105 5.52 3.07 7.94
N SER A 106 5.08 2.03 7.25
CA SER A 106 3.68 1.87 6.84
C SER A 106 2.74 1.82 8.06
N ALA A 107 3.09 1.04 9.08
CA ALA A 107 2.30 0.91 10.30
C ALA A 107 2.22 2.23 11.10
N GLN A 108 3.29 3.02 11.12
CA GLN A 108 3.31 4.35 11.73
C GLN A 108 2.38 5.33 11.01
N LEU A 109 2.43 5.34 9.68
CA LEU A 109 1.55 6.18 8.85
C LEU A 109 0.08 5.82 9.05
N SER A 110 -0.24 4.52 8.95
CA SER A 110 -1.59 3.99 9.18
C SER A 110 -2.12 4.35 10.57
N ASN A 111 -1.31 4.15 11.62
CA ASN A 111 -1.69 4.49 12.99
C ASN A 111 -1.90 5.99 13.19
N SER A 112 -1.00 6.83 12.67
CA SER A 112 -1.11 8.30 12.77
C SER A 112 -2.37 8.83 12.07
N ALA A 113 -2.67 8.30 10.88
CA ALA A 113 -3.88 8.66 10.16
C ALA A 113 -5.15 8.17 10.88
N ASN A 114 -5.11 6.97 11.46
CA ASN A 114 -6.20 6.44 12.28
C ASN A 114 -6.47 7.33 13.51
N GLU A 115 -5.45 7.69 14.28
CA GLU A 115 -5.58 8.57 15.44
C GLU A 115 -6.15 9.94 15.05
N SER A 116 -5.65 10.51 13.95
CA SER A 116 -6.14 11.79 13.42
C SER A 116 -7.61 11.71 13.01
N ARG A 117 -8.00 10.61 12.37
CA ARG A 117 -9.36 10.37 11.92
C ARG A 117 -10.33 10.16 13.08
N GLU A 118 -9.99 9.32 14.05
CA GLU A 118 -10.88 9.08 15.21
C GLU A 118 -11.08 10.39 15.98
N LYS A 119 -10.03 11.18 16.16
CA LYS A 119 -10.14 12.52 16.75
C LYS A 119 -11.06 13.44 15.95
N LEU A 120 -11.01 13.42 14.61
CA LEU A 120 -11.93 14.20 13.78
C LEU A 120 -13.38 13.71 13.95
N LYS A 121 -13.61 12.40 13.91
CA LYS A 121 -14.94 11.78 14.06
C LYS A 121 -15.58 12.09 15.42
N GLU A 122 -14.78 12.14 16.49
CA GLU A 122 -15.26 12.52 17.83
C GLU A 122 -15.75 13.98 17.92
N ASN A 123 -15.24 14.86 17.05
CA ASN A 123 -15.53 16.30 17.09
C ASN A 123 -16.56 16.77 16.05
N LEU A 124 -16.97 15.89 15.13
CA LEU A 124 -17.85 16.24 14.01
C LEU A 124 -19.17 15.47 14.08
N SER A 125 -20.29 16.14 13.79
CA SER A 125 -21.57 15.47 13.55
C SER A 125 -21.49 14.57 12.31
N ILE A 126 -22.42 13.64 12.15
CA ILE A 126 -22.47 12.76 10.98
C ILE A 126 -22.58 13.58 9.68
N GLU A 127 -23.39 14.64 9.68
CA GLU A 127 -23.53 15.54 8.54
C GLU A 127 -22.22 16.26 8.21
N GLN A 128 -21.49 16.73 9.23
CA GLN A 128 -20.19 17.37 9.05
C GLN A 128 -19.13 16.38 8.56
N GLN A 129 -19.20 15.11 8.97
CA GLN A 129 -18.30 14.08 8.45
C GLN A 129 -18.56 13.80 6.96
N ILE A 130 -19.83 13.77 6.55
CA ILE A 130 -20.22 13.62 5.13
C ILE A 130 -19.75 14.82 4.32
N GLU A 131 -19.90 16.04 4.84
CA GLU A 131 -19.42 17.26 4.18
C GLU A 131 -17.89 17.27 4.06
N TYR A 132 -17.18 16.87 5.11
CA TYR A 132 -15.72 16.72 5.11
C TYR A 132 -15.26 15.76 4.01
N ASP A 133 -15.86 14.56 3.93
CA ASP A 133 -15.51 13.57 2.90
C ASP A 133 -15.86 14.13 1.50
N LYS A 134 -17.01 14.79 1.33
CA LYS A 134 -17.37 15.41 0.05
C LYS A 134 -16.36 16.47 -0.38
N ASP A 135 -15.87 17.28 0.55
CA ASP A 135 -14.84 18.29 0.29
C ASP A 135 -13.49 17.64 -0.03
N LEU A 136 -13.12 16.56 0.66
CA LEU A 136 -11.93 15.76 0.34
C LEU A 136 -11.99 15.30 -1.13
N TYR A 137 -13.13 14.80 -1.59
CA TYR A 137 -13.27 14.34 -2.98
C TYR A 137 -13.34 15.48 -4.00
N SER A 138 -14.06 16.56 -3.71
CA SER A 138 -14.37 17.61 -4.71
C SER A 138 -13.40 18.79 -4.74
N LYS A 139 -12.71 19.06 -3.63
CA LYS A 139 -11.87 20.26 -3.46
C LYS A 139 -10.42 19.95 -3.10
N THR A 140 -10.08 18.70 -2.74
CA THR A 140 -8.72 18.32 -2.35
C THR A 140 -8.06 17.34 -3.33
N GLY A 141 -6.96 16.71 -2.91
CA GLY A 141 -6.10 15.86 -3.72
C GLY A 141 -6.75 14.65 -4.37
N MET A 142 -7.83 14.08 -3.81
CA MET A 142 -8.52 12.93 -4.42
C MET A 142 -8.96 13.21 -5.86
N PHE A 143 -9.42 14.43 -6.11
CA PHE A 143 -9.83 14.87 -7.43
C PHE A 143 -8.67 14.81 -8.41
N TYR A 144 -7.54 15.43 -8.05
CA TYR A 144 -6.32 15.44 -8.85
C TYR A 144 -5.74 14.03 -9.05
N CYS A 145 -5.83 13.16 -8.04
CA CYS A 145 -5.43 11.76 -8.18
C CYS A 145 -6.27 11.04 -9.25
N LEU A 146 -7.59 11.21 -9.25
CA LEU A 146 -8.45 10.59 -10.27
C LEU A 146 -8.07 11.06 -11.67
N GLU A 147 -7.84 12.36 -11.85
CA GLU A 147 -7.44 12.91 -13.15
C GLU A 147 -6.07 12.44 -13.62
N TYR A 148 -5.12 12.34 -12.70
CA TYR A 148 -3.81 11.77 -12.96
C TYR A 148 -3.91 10.34 -13.48
N TYR A 149 -4.61 9.45 -12.76
CA TYR A 149 -4.75 8.06 -13.18
C TYR A 149 -5.55 7.92 -14.49
N LEU A 150 -6.61 8.71 -14.67
CA LEU A 150 -7.36 8.76 -15.94
C LEU A 150 -6.48 9.21 -17.12
N THR A 151 -5.61 10.19 -16.89
CA THR A 151 -4.69 10.71 -17.92
C THR A 151 -3.70 9.64 -18.33
N LEU A 152 -3.05 8.98 -17.37
CA LEU A 152 -2.09 7.92 -17.69
C LEU A 152 -2.77 6.71 -18.31
N TYR A 153 -3.94 6.30 -17.81
CA TYR A 153 -4.71 5.21 -18.39
C TYR A 153 -5.05 5.49 -19.86
N LYS A 154 -5.59 6.67 -20.17
CA LYS A 154 -5.90 7.06 -21.55
C LYS A 154 -4.67 7.03 -22.45
N LYS A 155 -3.54 7.56 -21.98
CA LYS A 155 -2.28 7.55 -22.74
C LYS A 155 -1.80 6.13 -23.04
N ILE A 156 -1.91 5.23 -22.07
CA ILE A 156 -1.57 3.80 -22.25
C ILE A 156 -2.54 3.13 -23.24
N THR A 157 -3.85 3.38 -23.14
CA THR A 157 -4.84 2.77 -24.04
C THR A 157 -4.73 3.27 -25.47
N ASP A 158 -4.43 4.57 -25.65
CA ASP A 158 -4.29 5.21 -26.96
C ASP A 158 -2.95 4.89 -27.65
N SER A 159 -1.97 4.36 -26.90
CA SER A 159 -0.64 3.99 -27.43
C SER A 159 -0.71 2.80 -28.37
N LYS A 160 -0.02 2.90 -29.51
CA LYS A 160 -0.07 1.91 -30.59
C LYS A 160 0.86 0.73 -30.36
N THR A 161 1.98 0.97 -29.67
CA THR A 161 3.02 -0.04 -29.45
C THR A 161 3.14 -0.42 -27.97
N GLU A 162 3.63 -1.63 -27.71
CA GLU A 162 3.92 -2.06 -26.33
C GLU A 162 4.98 -1.17 -25.66
N GLN A 163 5.96 -0.69 -26.42
CA GLN A 163 7.02 0.17 -25.90
C GLN A 163 6.50 1.53 -25.44
N GLU A 164 5.56 2.13 -26.18
CA GLU A 164 4.89 3.36 -25.78
C GLU A 164 4.05 3.17 -24.51
N LYS A 165 3.38 2.02 -24.36
CA LYS A 165 2.62 1.70 -23.14
C LYS A 165 3.54 1.58 -21.92
N LYS A 166 4.66 0.87 -22.10
CA LYS A 166 5.70 0.70 -21.09
C LYS A 166 6.30 2.03 -20.63
N PHE A 167 6.46 2.99 -21.53
CA PHE A 167 6.98 4.32 -21.20
C PHE A 167 6.19 4.98 -20.05
N PHE A 168 4.86 4.96 -20.07
CA PHE A 168 4.01 5.58 -19.02
C PHE A 168 4.07 4.86 -17.66
N ILE A 169 4.61 3.64 -17.62
CA ILE A 169 4.76 2.84 -16.41
C ILE A 169 6.17 2.98 -15.84
N GLU A 170 7.18 2.86 -16.69
CA GLU A 170 8.58 2.65 -16.33
C GLU A 170 9.36 3.95 -16.09
N THR A 171 8.96 5.04 -16.74
CA THR A 171 9.66 6.31 -16.58
C THR A 171 9.47 6.88 -15.18
N ASP A 172 10.50 7.53 -14.65
CA ASP A 172 10.38 8.22 -13.37
C ASP A 172 9.49 9.46 -13.50
N GLU A 173 9.46 10.11 -14.68
CA GLU A 173 8.60 11.25 -14.99
C GLU A 173 7.99 11.15 -16.40
N VAL A 174 6.69 11.43 -16.50
CA VAL A 174 5.89 11.55 -17.72
C VAL A 174 5.55 13.02 -17.91
N ASP A 175 5.88 13.58 -19.07
CA ASP A 175 5.38 14.89 -19.48
C ASP A 175 3.96 14.76 -20.05
N VAL A 176 2.99 15.40 -19.40
CA VAL A 176 1.59 15.46 -19.85
C VAL A 176 1.20 16.83 -20.40
N GLY A 177 2.18 17.67 -20.76
CA GLY A 177 2.03 18.96 -21.42
C GLY A 177 1.87 20.14 -20.45
N ILE A 178 1.19 19.94 -19.32
CA ILE A 178 0.97 20.99 -18.31
C ILE A 178 1.82 20.80 -17.04
N ALA A 179 2.33 19.59 -16.83
CA ALA A 179 3.14 19.22 -15.68
C ALA A 179 3.94 17.96 -16.00
N LYS A 180 4.99 17.73 -15.22
CA LYS A 180 5.66 16.44 -15.13
C LYS A 180 5.07 15.65 -13.99
N LEU A 181 4.54 14.48 -14.29
CA LEU A 181 3.91 13.58 -13.32
C LEU A 181 4.76 12.32 -13.18
N PRO A 182 4.79 11.65 -12.01
CA PRO A 182 5.49 10.39 -11.90
C PRO A 182 4.92 9.35 -12.88
N GLY A 183 5.75 8.43 -13.37
CA GLY A 183 5.24 7.21 -14.01
C GLY A 183 4.58 6.30 -12.97
N LEU A 184 3.70 5.39 -13.43
CA LEU A 184 2.88 4.56 -12.53
C LEU A 184 3.72 3.72 -11.56
N TRP A 185 4.81 3.13 -12.02
CA TRP A 185 5.64 2.31 -11.15
C TRP A 185 6.23 3.13 -10.00
N LEU A 186 6.73 4.34 -10.28
CA LEU A 186 7.31 5.21 -9.27
C LEU A 186 6.25 5.71 -8.27
N ASP A 187 5.06 6.08 -8.76
CA ASP A 187 3.94 6.53 -7.92
C ASP A 187 3.53 5.44 -6.91
N PHE A 188 3.33 4.20 -7.38
CA PHE A 188 3.01 3.06 -6.50
C PHE A 188 4.18 2.63 -5.61
N TYR A 189 5.43 2.84 -6.04
CA TYR A 189 6.60 2.52 -5.24
C TYR A 189 6.74 3.46 -4.03
N LYS A 190 6.47 4.76 -4.23
CA LYS A 190 6.64 5.79 -3.20
C LYS A 190 5.54 5.84 -2.15
N ASN A 191 4.33 5.34 -2.43
CA ASN A 191 3.18 5.40 -1.49
C ASN A 191 2.84 6.83 -1.06
N GLU A 192 2.87 7.79 -1.98
CA GLU A 192 2.96 9.20 -1.57
C GLU A 192 1.66 9.99 -1.67
N VAL A 193 0.85 9.84 -2.72
CA VAL A 193 -0.22 10.81 -2.99
C VAL A 193 -1.60 10.23 -2.69
N LEU A 194 -2.06 9.27 -3.50
CA LEU A 194 -3.43 8.73 -3.37
C LEU A 194 -3.67 8.09 -2.00
N GLU A 195 -2.74 7.26 -1.51
CA GLU A 195 -2.88 6.57 -0.21
C GLU A 195 -3.14 7.55 0.94
N LYS A 196 -2.41 8.67 0.98
CA LYS A 196 -2.57 9.69 2.01
C LYS A 196 -3.99 10.26 2.04
N PHE A 197 -4.56 10.54 0.87
CA PHE A 197 -5.93 11.04 0.79
C PHE A 197 -6.95 9.96 1.15
N ILE A 198 -6.75 8.71 0.74
CA ILE A 198 -7.63 7.61 1.13
C ILE A 198 -7.67 7.48 2.66
N TYR A 199 -6.53 7.57 3.35
CA TYR A 199 -6.51 7.47 4.82
C TYR A 199 -7.27 8.58 5.55
N LEU A 200 -7.47 9.75 4.92
CA LEU A 200 -8.22 10.86 5.49
C LEU A 200 -9.74 10.65 5.44
N ILE A 201 -10.24 9.70 4.64
CA ILE A 201 -11.68 9.43 4.51
C ILE A 201 -12.25 8.95 5.86
N LEU A 202 -13.26 9.67 6.34
CA LEU A 202 -13.92 9.41 7.62
C LEU A 202 -14.86 8.21 7.53
N ASN A 203 -15.55 8.03 6.39
CA ASN A 203 -16.35 6.85 6.11
C ASN A 203 -15.49 5.57 6.02
N ASP A 204 -15.57 4.72 7.04
CA ASP A 204 -14.74 3.51 7.15
C ASP A 204 -14.98 2.52 5.99
N SER A 205 -16.23 2.38 5.53
CA SER A 205 -16.57 1.45 4.45
C SER A 205 -15.96 1.88 3.12
N GLU A 206 -16.10 3.16 2.76
CA GLU A 206 -15.52 3.71 1.52
C GLU A 206 -13.99 3.71 1.57
N ARG A 207 -13.40 4.09 2.72
CA ARG A 207 -11.96 4.02 2.92
C ARG A 207 -11.41 2.62 2.69
N ILE A 208 -11.95 1.61 3.37
CA ILE A 208 -11.46 0.23 3.26
C ILE A 208 -11.61 -0.29 1.82
N LYS A 209 -12.70 0.04 1.14
CA LYS A 209 -12.91 -0.31 -0.27
C LYS A 209 -11.81 0.28 -1.15
N LEU A 210 -11.48 1.56 -0.99
CA LEU A 210 -10.44 2.23 -1.77
C LEU A 210 -9.03 1.77 -1.42
N LEU A 211 -8.71 1.56 -0.13
CA LEU A 211 -7.43 0.98 0.29
C LEU A 211 -7.25 -0.39 -0.35
N LYS A 212 -8.28 -1.23 -0.34
CA LYS A 212 -8.24 -2.55 -1.00
C LYS A 212 -7.92 -2.43 -2.49
N ALA A 213 -8.61 -1.55 -3.21
CA ALA A 213 -8.37 -1.33 -4.62
C ALA A 213 -6.93 -0.82 -4.87
N TYR A 214 -6.50 0.20 -4.12
CA TYR A 214 -5.17 0.78 -4.22
C TYR A 214 -4.06 -0.24 -4.00
N PHE A 215 -4.10 -0.98 -2.89
CA PHE A 215 -3.08 -1.96 -2.55
C PHE A 215 -3.10 -3.19 -3.47
N SER A 216 -4.27 -3.59 -3.98
CA SER A 216 -4.35 -4.65 -5.00
C SER A 216 -3.62 -4.24 -6.27
N THR A 217 -3.86 -3.01 -6.75
CA THR A 217 -3.18 -2.46 -7.93
C THR A 217 -1.69 -2.27 -7.69
N LYS A 218 -1.32 -1.69 -6.53
CA LYS A 218 0.09 -1.53 -6.14
C LYS A 218 0.86 -2.85 -6.19
N ASN A 219 0.32 -3.93 -5.64
CA ASN A 219 0.99 -5.23 -5.64
C ASN A 219 1.27 -5.74 -7.07
N ILE A 220 0.36 -5.49 -8.01
CA ILE A 220 0.58 -5.81 -9.42
C ILE A 220 1.76 -5.00 -9.98
N PHE A 221 1.78 -3.68 -9.77
CA PHE A 221 2.88 -2.82 -10.24
C PHE A 221 4.22 -3.15 -9.56
N MET A 222 4.22 -3.45 -8.26
CA MET A 222 5.43 -3.88 -7.54
C MET A 222 5.93 -5.27 -7.97
N GLY A 223 5.08 -6.06 -8.63
CA GLY A 223 5.48 -7.29 -9.30
C GLY A 223 6.31 -7.06 -10.58
N ILE A 224 6.32 -5.84 -11.13
CA ILE A 224 7.23 -5.43 -12.19
C ILE A 224 8.57 -5.09 -11.55
N GLN A 225 9.59 -5.92 -11.80
CA GLN A 225 10.88 -5.77 -11.12
C GLN A 225 11.73 -4.69 -11.80
N LYS A 226 12.17 -3.68 -11.04
CA LYS A 226 13.14 -2.67 -11.47
C LYS A 226 14.55 -3.11 -11.07
N SER A 227 15.45 -3.25 -12.03
CA SER A 227 16.87 -3.58 -11.84
C SER A 227 17.76 -2.47 -12.38
N CYS A 228 18.50 -1.81 -11.51
CA CYS A 228 19.45 -0.75 -11.88
C CYS A 228 20.86 -1.30 -11.65
N ILE A 229 21.54 -1.71 -12.73
CA ILE A 229 22.94 -2.14 -12.67
C ILE A 229 23.81 -0.91 -12.98
N ASN A 230 24.87 -0.70 -12.21
CA ASN A 230 25.74 0.49 -12.24
C ASN A 230 25.95 1.06 -13.66
N ASN A 231 25.62 2.35 -13.83
CA ASN A 231 25.73 3.13 -15.08
C ASN A 231 24.87 2.67 -16.27
N GLU A 232 23.99 1.67 -16.12
CA GLU A 232 22.96 1.33 -17.11
C GLU A 232 21.61 1.97 -16.75
N PRO A 233 20.76 2.30 -17.75
CA PRO A 233 19.36 2.59 -17.50
C PRO A 233 18.70 1.44 -16.74
N CYS A 234 17.87 1.76 -15.75
CA CYS A 234 17.13 0.73 -15.02
C CYS A 234 16.27 -0.10 -15.98
N LYS A 235 16.34 -1.42 -15.86
CA LYS A 235 15.56 -2.37 -16.65
C LYS A 235 14.33 -2.81 -15.86
N PHE A 236 13.18 -2.89 -16.53
CA PHE A 236 11.93 -3.37 -15.95
C PHE A 236 11.59 -4.76 -16.49
N ILE A 237 11.26 -5.69 -15.59
CA ILE A 237 10.98 -7.09 -15.91
C ILE A 237 9.51 -7.40 -15.56
N TYR A 238 8.73 -7.77 -16.58
CA TYR A 238 7.28 -8.05 -16.51
C TYR A 238 6.96 -9.53 -16.26
N ASN A 239 7.71 -10.19 -15.38
CA ASN A 239 7.48 -11.59 -15.00
C ASN A 239 7.47 -11.69 -13.47
N PRO A 240 6.36 -12.11 -12.84
CA PRO A 240 5.15 -12.71 -13.43
C PRO A 240 4.08 -11.73 -13.91
N THR A 241 4.23 -10.42 -13.66
CA THR A 241 3.20 -9.43 -14.02
C THR A 241 3.29 -9.02 -15.49
N SER A 242 2.31 -9.40 -16.30
CA SER A 242 2.19 -8.90 -17.68
C SER A 242 1.73 -7.43 -17.73
N LEU A 243 2.03 -6.76 -18.84
CA LEU A 243 1.56 -5.39 -19.09
C LEU A 243 0.03 -5.29 -19.10
N THR A 244 -0.66 -6.30 -19.64
CA THR A 244 -2.12 -6.40 -19.62
C THR A 244 -2.65 -6.43 -18.20
N ASN A 245 -2.06 -7.27 -17.34
CA ASN A 245 -2.47 -7.37 -15.94
C ASN A 245 -2.26 -6.05 -15.19
N ALA A 246 -1.15 -5.36 -15.46
CA ALA A 246 -0.90 -4.03 -14.88
C ALA A 246 -1.96 -3.01 -15.32
N ASN A 247 -2.29 -2.95 -16.63
CA ASN A 247 -3.29 -2.03 -17.15
C ASN A 247 -4.71 -2.35 -16.65
N ASP A 248 -5.07 -3.64 -16.57
CA ASP A 248 -6.35 -4.07 -16.01
C ASP A 248 -6.48 -3.72 -14.52
N SER A 249 -5.40 -3.84 -13.75
CA SER A 249 -5.39 -3.45 -12.33
C SER A 249 -5.52 -1.93 -12.15
N LEU A 250 -4.93 -1.13 -13.05
CA LEU A 250 -5.12 0.33 -13.07
C LEU A 250 -6.57 0.68 -13.41
N ARG A 251 -7.14 0.03 -14.42
CA ARG A 251 -8.55 0.18 -14.79
C ARG A 251 -9.47 -0.05 -13.60
N GLN A 252 -9.27 -1.15 -12.87
CA GLN A 252 -10.08 -1.51 -11.69
C GLN A 252 -9.97 -0.47 -10.57
N LEU A 253 -8.77 0.09 -10.34
CA LEU A 253 -8.57 1.20 -9.40
C LEU A 253 -9.38 2.42 -9.81
N ILE A 254 -9.27 2.85 -11.07
CA ILE A 254 -9.99 4.01 -11.60
C ILE A 254 -11.50 3.83 -11.47
N VAL A 255 -12.03 2.65 -11.85
CA VAL A 255 -13.45 2.34 -11.68
C VAL A 255 -13.87 2.42 -10.21
N SER A 256 -13.05 1.89 -9.29
CA SER A 256 -13.33 1.96 -7.85
C SER A 256 -13.34 3.40 -7.34
N MET A 257 -12.40 4.23 -7.80
CA MET A 257 -12.37 5.67 -7.50
C MET A 257 -13.64 6.35 -8.03
N ILE A 258 -13.98 6.17 -9.30
CA ILE A 258 -15.17 6.78 -9.91
C ILE A 258 -16.44 6.42 -9.14
N GLN A 259 -16.63 5.15 -8.79
CA GLN A 259 -17.79 4.72 -8.00
C GLN A 259 -17.85 5.43 -6.64
N SER A 260 -16.69 5.59 -5.99
CA SER A 260 -16.61 6.27 -4.70
C SER A 260 -16.92 7.77 -4.82
N PHE A 261 -16.47 8.43 -5.89
CA PHE A 261 -16.88 9.80 -6.22
C PHE A 261 -18.41 9.92 -6.40
N GLN A 262 -19.02 9.00 -7.14
CA GLN A 262 -20.46 8.99 -7.35
C GLN A 262 -21.24 8.73 -6.06
N HIS A 263 -20.75 7.85 -5.17
CA HIS A 263 -21.33 7.65 -3.84
C HIS A 263 -21.31 8.93 -2.98
N MET A 264 -20.30 9.77 -3.15
CA MET A 264 -20.22 11.10 -2.51
C MET A 264 -21.06 12.18 -3.22
N GLY A 265 -21.84 11.81 -4.23
CA GLY A 265 -22.69 12.72 -5.01
C GLY A 265 -21.92 13.60 -5.99
N ILE A 266 -20.69 13.23 -6.34
CA ILE A 266 -19.88 13.92 -7.34
C ILE A 266 -20.01 13.16 -8.66
N ASN A 267 -20.70 13.77 -9.63
CA ASN A 267 -21.05 13.10 -10.88
C ASN A 267 -20.22 13.56 -12.09
N ASN A 268 -19.45 14.62 -11.94
CA ASN A 268 -18.64 15.21 -13.00
C ASN A 268 -17.22 15.40 -12.51
N LEU A 269 -16.26 15.27 -13.42
CA LEU A 269 -14.95 15.86 -13.17
C LEU A 269 -15.08 17.39 -13.14
N GLY A 270 -14.32 18.05 -12.27
CA GLY A 270 -14.19 19.50 -12.17
C GLY A 270 -12.98 20.12 -12.87
N SER A 271 -12.15 19.37 -13.63
CA SER A 271 -10.79 19.82 -14.02
C SER A 271 -10.69 21.22 -14.61
N GLN A 272 -9.56 21.85 -14.28
CA GLN A 272 -8.94 22.94 -15.04
C GLN A 272 -7.54 22.59 -15.58
N PHE A 273 -7.00 21.40 -15.27
CA PHE A 273 -5.60 21.04 -15.51
C PHE A 273 -5.45 19.83 -16.43
N LEU A 274 -6.00 18.68 -16.04
CA LEU A 274 -5.91 17.44 -16.81
C LEU A 274 -7.30 17.06 -17.35
N THR A 275 -7.50 17.25 -18.65
CA THR A 275 -8.78 16.98 -19.34
C THR A 275 -8.67 15.85 -20.39
N PRO A 276 -8.20 14.64 -20.02
CA PRO A 276 -8.00 13.56 -21.00
C PRO A 276 -9.30 13.14 -21.72
N TYR A 277 -10.45 13.39 -21.11
CA TYR A 277 -11.78 13.09 -21.66
C TYR A 277 -12.64 14.34 -21.87
N GLY A 278 -12.01 15.50 -22.12
CA GLY A 278 -12.69 16.78 -22.34
C GLY A 278 -13.01 17.55 -21.05
N GLU A 279 -13.78 18.62 -21.19
CA GLU A 279 -14.15 19.50 -20.08
C GLU A 279 -15.31 18.92 -19.27
N LYS A 280 -15.10 18.81 -17.95
CA LYS A 280 -16.09 18.34 -16.96
C LYS A 280 -16.92 17.10 -17.34
N PRO A 281 -16.28 16.02 -17.84
CA PRO A 281 -17.00 14.83 -18.28
C PRO A 281 -17.82 14.22 -17.14
N LEU A 282 -18.96 13.63 -17.51
CA LEU A 282 -19.78 12.82 -16.61
C LEU A 282 -19.02 11.53 -16.27
N LEU A 283 -18.89 11.26 -14.97
CA LEU A 283 -18.22 10.07 -14.46
C LEU A 283 -18.87 8.77 -14.96
N SER A 284 -20.20 8.77 -15.16
CA SER A 284 -20.93 7.63 -15.71
C SER A 284 -20.54 7.28 -17.14
N ASP A 285 -20.09 8.26 -17.92
CA ASP A 285 -19.68 8.02 -19.30
C ASP A 285 -18.25 7.52 -19.36
N LEU A 286 -17.39 7.95 -18.44
CA LEU A 286 -16.02 7.45 -18.30
C LEU A 286 -16.00 5.95 -18.04
N ILE A 287 -16.87 5.42 -17.17
CA ILE A 287 -16.95 3.97 -16.91
C ILE A 287 -17.21 3.16 -18.18
N LYS A 288 -17.96 3.70 -19.16
CA LYS A 288 -18.30 2.97 -20.40
C LYS A 288 -17.13 2.87 -21.37
N VAL A 289 -16.19 3.80 -21.28
CA VAL A 289 -15.04 3.91 -22.20
C VAL A 289 -13.73 3.43 -21.56
N ILE A 290 -13.79 3.01 -20.29
CA ILE A 290 -12.67 2.51 -19.49
C ILE A 290 -12.77 1.00 -19.35
#